data_AF-A0A258AUL8-F1
#
_entry.id   AF-A0A258AUL8-F1
#
_cell.length_a   1.000
_cell.length_b   1.000
_cell.length_c   1.000
_cell.angle_alpha   90.00
_cell.angle_beta   90.00
_cell.angle_gamma   90.00
#
_symmetry.space_group_name_H-M   'P 1'
#
loop_
_entity.id
_entity.type
_entity.pdbx_description
1 polymer ?
#
loop_
_entity_poly.entity_id
_entity_poly.type
_entity_poly.pdbx_seq_one_letter_code
_entity_poly.pdbx_strand_id
1 'polypeptide(L)'
;MISDITDVQAMWQHQLIAKGRLWELFQAIQPALIRHPAITPAEFHRAVEQVLFIMIALDQLPGGELIIRGLADYAEGRLALESCLLAVGWNRLQRGGLPRPTRSPVRFPEPEMQLYSILRSEQGDAFSRYNALLRRLISFEQSLEKQSTSDQERHHLLVRE
;
A
#
# COMPACT_ATOMS: atom_id res chain seq x y z
N MET A 1 -0.80 -11.85 -2.30
CA MET A 1 -0.02 -10.94 -1.43
C MET A 1 -0.52 -9.49 -1.49
N ILE A 2 -0.50 -8.77 -2.63
CA ILE A 2 -1.09 -7.41 -2.64
C ILE A 2 -2.60 -7.41 -2.64
N SER A 3 -3.28 -8.37 -3.30
CA SER A 3 -4.74 -8.51 -3.12
C SER A 3 -5.07 -8.53 -1.63
N ASP A 4 -4.31 -9.29 -0.84
CA ASP A 4 -4.51 -9.39 0.61
C ASP A 4 -4.26 -8.06 1.34
N ILE A 5 -3.26 -7.27 0.95
CA ILE A 5 -3.03 -5.91 1.49
C ILE A 5 -4.19 -4.97 1.11
N THR A 6 -4.60 -4.98 -0.14
CA THR A 6 -5.72 -4.19 -0.68
C THR A 6 -7.02 -4.55 0.03
N ASP A 7 -7.30 -5.85 0.23
CA ASP A 7 -8.48 -6.36 0.90
C ASP A 7 -8.46 -5.96 2.38
N VAL A 8 -7.33 -6.13 3.08
CA VAL A 8 -7.17 -5.70 4.48
C VAL A 8 -7.32 -4.18 4.62
N GLN A 9 -6.79 -3.40 3.69
CA GLN A 9 -6.97 -1.95 3.67
C GLN A 9 -8.44 -1.58 3.46
N ALA A 10 -9.12 -2.20 2.49
CA ALA A 10 -10.54 -1.95 2.25
C ALA A 10 -11.36 -2.28 3.51
N MET A 11 -11.07 -3.41 4.17
CA MET A 11 -11.68 -3.77 5.45
C MET A 11 -11.42 -2.72 6.54
N TRP A 12 -10.21 -2.14 6.58
CA TRP A 12 -9.91 -1.06 7.53
C TRP A 12 -10.65 0.24 7.20
N GLN A 13 -10.68 0.66 5.93
CA GLN A 13 -11.41 1.85 5.47
C GLN A 13 -12.91 1.77 5.77
N HIS A 14 -13.50 0.58 5.61
CA HIS A 14 -14.91 0.32 5.91
C HIS A 14 -15.18 0.03 7.40
N GLN A 15 -14.19 0.22 8.28
CA GLN A 15 -14.29 -0.04 9.72
C GLN A 15 -14.66 -1.49 10.08
N LEU A 16 -14.48 -2.43 9.14
CA LEU A 16 -14.68 -3.86 9.36
C LEU A 16 -13.57 -4.44 10.24
N ILE A 17 -12.38 -3.82 10.23
CA ILE A 17 -11.23 -4.20 11.03
C ILE A 17 -10.53 -2.96 11.59
N ALA A 18 -10.19 -2.98 12.89
CA ALA A 18 -9.26 -2.01 13.46
C ALA A 18 -7.81 -2.47 13.24
N LYS A 19 -6.92 -1.55 12.82
CA LYS A 19 -5.49 -1.85 12.50
C LYS A 19 -4.78 -2.63 13.61
N GLY A 20 -5.02 -2.29 14.88
CA GLY A 20 -4.44 -2.99 16.04
C GLY A 20 -5.08 -4.34 16.39
N ARG A 21 -6.22 -4.68 15.78
CA ARG A 21 -7.00 -5.89 16.09
C ARG A 21 -6.98 -6.94 14.98
N LEU A 22 -6.33 -6.66 13.83
CA LEU A 22 -6.26 -7.61 12.72
C LEU A 22 -5.71 -8.97 13.17
N TRP A 23 -4.69 -8.96 14.05
CA TRP A 23 -4.13 -10.18 14.62
C TRP A 23 -5.10 -10.93 15.55
N GLU A 24 -5.84 -10.20 16.39
CA GLU A 24 -6.87 -10.79 17.26
C GLU A 24 -7.99 -11.45 16.43
N LEU A 25 -8.43 -10.77 15.36
CA LEU A 25 -9.46 -11.28 14.46
C LEU A 25 -8.97 -12.53 13.72
N PHE A 26 -7.71 -12.54 13.28
CA PHE A 26 -7.07 -13.72 12.73
C PHE A 26 -7.07 -14.90 13.72
N GLN A 27 -6.64 -14.67 14.97
CA GLN A 27 -6.63 -15.70 16.02
C GLN A 27 -8.04 -16.26 16.29
N ALA A 28 -9.07 -15.42 16.22
CA ALA A 28 -10.46 -15.84 16.40
C ALA A 28 -10.98 -16.73 15.26
N ILE A 29 -10.57 -16.48 14.01
CA ILE A 29 -11.04 -17.25 12.85
C ILE A 29 -10.15 -18.48 12.53
N GLN A 30 -8.92 -18.53 13.02
CA GLN A 30 -7.96 -19.60 12.75
C GLN A 30 -8.53 -21.01 12.95
N PRO A 31 -9.28 -21.32 14.04
CA PRO A 31 -9.85 -22.66 14.23
C PRO A 31 -10.89 -23.05 13.17
N ALA A 32 -11.58 -22.07 12.57
CA ALA A 32 -12.59 -22.31 11.56
C ALA A 32 -11.98 -22.61 10.17
N LEU A 33 -10.74 -22.19 9.92
CA LEU A 33 -10.04 -22.40 8.64
C LEU A 33 -9.76 -23.88 8.34
N ILE A 34 -9.72 -24.74 9.35
CA ILE A 34 -9.56 -26.21 9.19
C ILE A 34 -10.69 -26.79 8.30
N ARG A 35 -11.84 -26.12 8.22
CA ARG A 35 -13.00 -26.55 7.44
C ARG A 35 -12.97 -26.09 5.97
N HIS A 36 -12.00 -25.27 5.57
CA HIS A 36 -11.90 -24.73 4.22
C HIS A 36 -10.76 -25.39 3.44
N PRO A 37 -11.05 -26.34 2.51
CA PRO A 37 -10.01 -27.10 1.82
C PRO A 37 -9.18 -26.28 0.83
N ALA A 38 -9.59 -25.04 0.52
CA ALA A 38 -8.90 -24.16 -0.43
C ALA A 38 -7.71 -23.39 0.18
N ILE A 39 -7.64 -23.27 1.51
CA ILE A 39 -6.61 -22.51 2.23
C ILE A 39 -6.27 -23.24 3.53
N THR A 40 -5.00 -23.59 3.72
CA THR A 40 -4.58 -24.14 5.01
C THR A 40 -4.40 -23.04 6.07
N PRO A 41 -4.62 -23.33 7.37
CA PRO A 41 -4.36 -22.36 8.44
C PRO A 41 -2.94 -21.79 8.42
N ALA A 42 -1.94 -22.60 8.05
CA ALA A 42 -0.54 -22.18 8.00
C ALA A 42 -0.25 -21.21 6.83
N GLU A 43 -0.81 -21.46 5.65
CA GLU A 43 -0.68 -20.55 4.51
C GLU A 43 -1.37 -19.21 4.81
N PHE A 44 -2.56 -19.25 5.41
CA PHE A 44 -3.27 -18.04 5.78
C PHE A 44 -2.54 -17.24 6.86
N HIS A 45 -1.99 -17.90 7.88
CA HIS A 45 -1.15 -17.27 8.90
C HIS A 45 0.02 -16.50 8.28
N ARG A 46 0.79 -17.16 7.40
CA ARG A 46 1.92 -16.52 6.71
C ARG A 46 1.46 -15.35 5.86
N ALA A 47 0.34 -15.46 5.17
CA ALA A 47 -0.20 -14.37 4.37
C ALA A 47 -0.57 -13.16 5.25
N VAL A 48 -1.24 -13.38 6.39
CA VAL A 48 -1.59 -12.32 7.34
C VAL A 48 -0.35 -11.67 7.96
N GLU A 49 0.64 -12.47 8.37
CA GLU A 49 1.92 -11.96 8.88
C GLU A 49 2.66 -11.12 7.84
N GLN A 50 2.71 -11.58 6.59
CA GLN A 50 3.32 -10.83 5.49
C GLN A 50 2.60 -9.51 5.24
N VAL A 51 1.26 -9.52 5.20
CA VAL A 51 0.45 -8.30 5.03
C VAL A 51 0.70 -7.31 6.17
N LEU A 52 0.66 -7.78 7.42
CA LEU A 52 0.94 -6.96 8.60
C LEU A 52 2.35 -6.38 8.56
N PHE A 53 3.34 -7.21 8.26
CA PHE A 53 4.74 -6.78 8.15
C PHE A 53 4.90 -5.69 7.08
N ILE A 54 4.34 -5.90 5.88
CA ILE A 54 4.41 -4.93 4.79
C ILE A 54 3.70 -3.62 5.16
N MET A 55 2.48 -3.69 5.71
CA MET A 55 1.75 -2.50 6.13
C MET A 55 2.50 -1.71 7.21
N ILE A 56 3.09 -2.39 8.19
CA ILE A 56 3.90 -1.73 9.23
C ILE A 56 5.13 -1.09 8.60
N ALA A 57 5.87 -1.83 7.75
CA ALA A 57 7.07 -1.32 7.10
C ALA A 57 6.76 -0.07 6.26
N LEU A 58 5.69 -0.10 5.46
CA LEU A 58 5.26 1.06 4.67
C LEU A 58 4.91 2.25 5.57
N ASP A 59 4.19 2.04 6.66
CA ASP A 59 3.77 3.10 7.60
C ASP A 59 4.94 3.77 8.34
N GLN A 60 6.10 3.11 8.43
CA GLN A 60 7.32 3.70 9.00
C GLN A 60 8.07 4.61 8.01
N LEU A 61 7.76 4.55 6.72
CA LEU A 61 8.37 5.41 5.71
C LEU A 61 7.63 6.76 5.67
N PRO A 62 8.36 7.88 5.47
CA PRO A 62 7.74 9.20 5.37
C PRO A 62 6.76 9.24 4.19
N GLY A 63 5.48 9.51 4.44
CA GLY A 63 4.45 9.48 3.40
C GLY A 63 3.77 8.12 3.20
N GLY A 64 4.16 7.10 3.99
CA GLY A 64 3.65 5.74 3.90
C GLY A 64 2.15 5.62 4.15
N GLU A 65 1.61 6.47 5.01
CA GLU A 65 0.18 6.56 5.27
C GLU A 65 -0.63 6.93 4.01
N LEU A 66 -0.07 7.73 3.09
CA LEU A 66 -0.73 8.08 1.82
C LEU A 66 -0.76 6.88 0.87
N ILE A 67 0.33 6.11 0.83
CA ILE A 67 0.44 4.89 0.04
C ILE A 67 -0.57 3.87 0.54
N ILE A 68 -0.59 3.62 1.84
CA ILE A 68 -1.51 2.67 2.46
C ILE A 68 -2.96 3.10 2.24
N ARG A 69 -3.31 4.39 2.34
CA ARG A 69 -4.69 4.85 2.13
C ARG A 69 -5.16 4.76 0.68
N GLY A 70 -4.26 4.95 -0.28
CA GLY A 70 -4.65 4.97 -1.70
C GLY A 70 -4.59 3.62 -2.40
N LEU A 71 -3.98 2.57 -1.80
CA LEU A 71 -3.73 1.29 -2.47
C LEU A 71 -5.01 0.57 -2.94
N ALA A 72 -6.08 0.56 -2.13
CA ALA A 72 -7.36 -0.04 -2.47
C ALA A 72 -8.05 0.71 -3.61
N ASP A 73 -8.15 2.03 -3.47
CA ASP A 73 -8.72 2.89 -4.51
C ASP A 73 -7.93 2.79 -5.81
N TYR A 74 -6.60 2.72 -5.73
CA TYR A 74 -5.72 2.54 -6.88
C TYR A 74 -5.94 1.18 -7.57
N ALA A 75 -5.99 0.09 -6.79
CA ALA A 75 -6.22 -1.26 -7.32
C ALA A 75 -7.60 -1.42 -7.97
N GLU A 76 -8.58 -0.67 -7.51
CA GLU A 76 -9.95 -0.66 -8.03
C GLU A 76 -10.18 0.40 -9.13
N GLY A 77 -9.17 1.23 -9.44
CA GLY A 77 -9.29 2.29 -10.43
C GLY A 77 -10.24 3.43 -10.02
N ARG A 78 -10.48 3.59 -8.71
CA ARG A 78 -11.29 4.69 -8.17
C ARG A 78 -10.50 5.98 -8.20
N LEU A 79 -11.14 7.05 -8.65
CA LEU A 79 -10.57 8.41 -8.68
C LEU A 79 -10.70 9.06 -7.30
N ALA A 80 -9.71 8.81 -6.44
CA ALA A 80 -9.56 9.39 -5.12
C ALA A 80 -8.24 10.16 -5.05
N LEU A 81 -8.09 11.03 -4.05
CA LEU A 81 -6.90 11.88 -3.92
C LEU A 81 -5.62 11.05 -3.83
N GLU A 82 -5.57 10.08 -2.93
CA GLU A 82 -4.41 9.22 -2.70
C GLU A 82 -4.18 8.22 -3.84
N SER A 83 -5.23 7.73 -4.51
CA SER A 83 -5.08 6.84 -5.67
C SER A 83 -4.54 7.58 -6.90
N CYS A 84 -4.98 8.82 -7.14
CA CYS A 84 -4.39 9.68 -8.16
C CYS A 84 -2.92 9.97 -7.84
N LEU A 85 -2.57 10.25 -6.57
CA LEU A 85 -1.18 10.45 -6.15
C LEU A 85 -0.31 9.21 -6.39
N LEU A 86 -0.81 8.01 -6.06
CA LEU A 86 -0.15 6.74 -6.38
C LEU A 86 0.05 6.56 -7.89
N ALA A 87 -0.95 6.92 -8.69
CA ALA A 87 -0.88 6.85 -10.14
C ALA A 87 0.21 7.77 -10.72
N VAL A 88 0.41 8.96 -10.15
CA VAL A 88 1.51 9.87 -10.51
C VAL A 88 2.88 9.24 -10.25
N GLY A 89 3.08 8.67 -9.06
CA GLY A 89 4.36 8.07 -8.64
C GLY A 89 4.58 6.62 -9.10
N TRP A 90 3.62 5.99 -9.75
CA TRP A 90 3.55 4.53 -9.87
C TRP A 90 4.84 3.90 -10.41
N ASN A 91 5.40 4.47 -11.48
CA ASN A 91 6.61 3.95 -12.11
C ASN A 91 7.85 4.00 -11.20
N ARG A 92 7.92 4.96 -10.27
CA ARG A 92 9.02 5.07 -9.29
C ARG A 92 8.76 4.16 -8.10
N LEU A 93 7.54 4.12 -7.60
CA LEU A 93 7.13 3.21 -6.53
C LEU A 93 7.43 1.75 -6.91
N GLN A 94 7.12 1.34 -8.14
CA GLN A 94 7.46 0.00 -8.64
C GLN A 94 8.97 -0.27 -8.68
N ARG A 95 9.77 0.71 -9.12
CA ARG A 95 11.23 0.59 -9.12
C ARG A 95 11.81 0.53 -7.71
N GLY A 96 11.20 1.23 -6.77
CA GLY A 96 11.53 1.17 -5.35
C GLY A 96 11.15 -0.16 -4.69
N GLY A 97 10.46 -1.06 -5.37
CA GLY A 97 10.07 -2.36 -4.81
C GLY A 97 8.67 -2.40 -4.22
N LEU A 98 7.85 -1.35 -4.42
CA LEU A 98 6.42 -1.45 -4.12
C LEU A 98 5.81 -2.49 -5.07
N PRO A 99 5.21 -3.57 -4.55
CA PRO A 99 4.80 -4.65 -5.42
C PRO A 99 3.61 -4.20 -6.31
N ARG A 100 3.38 -4.88 -7.44
CA ARG A 100 2.29 -4.55 -8.37
C ARG A 100 0.96 -5.17 -7.92
N PRO A 101 -0.17 -4.42 -7.86
CA PRO A 101 -1.46 -5.00 -7.50
C PRO A 101 -1.85 -6.08 -8.49
N THR A 102 -2.50 -7.13 -7.96
CA THR A 102 -2.88 -8.32 -8.74
C THR A 102 -4.03 -8.00 -9.71
N ARG A 103 -4.91 -7.07 -9.36
CA ARG A 103 -5.90 -6.51 -10.27
C ARG A 103 -5.21 -5.45 -11.13
N SER A 104 -5.39 -5.52 -12.45
CA SER A 104 -4.87 -4.50 -13.35
C SER A 104 -5.61 -3.18 -13.02
N PRO A 105 -4.91 -2.13 -12.55
CA PRO A 105 -5.57 -0.86 -12.34
C PRO A 105 -6.13 -0.38 -13.68
N VAL A 106 -7.33 0.18 -13.64
CA VAL A 106 -7.87 0.96 -14.76
C VAL A 106 -6.85 2.06 -15.08
N ARG A 107 -6.66 2.40 -16.36
CA ARG A 107 -5.80 3.54 -16.71
C ARG A 107 -6.35 4.78 -16.01
N PHE A 108 -5.49 5.46 -15.25
CA PHE A 108 -5.75 6.81 -14.77
C PHE A 108 -5.33 7.77 -15.89
N PRO A 109 -6.25 8.32 -16.71
CA PRO A 109 -5.88 9.32 -17.69
C PRO A 109 -5.47 10.59 -16.95
N GLU A 110 -4.26 11.08 -17.23
CA GLU A 110 -3.74 12.34 -16.68
C GLU A 110 -3.87 12.43 -15.14
N PRO A 111 -3.24 11.51 -14.38
CA PRO A 111 -3.45 11.40 -12.93
C PRO A 111 -3.09 12.68 -12.18
N GLU A 112 -2.12 13.46 -12.67
CA GLU A 112 -1.78 14.78 -12.13
C GLU A 112 -2.93 15.79 -12.29
N MET A 113 -3.60 15.81 -13.44
CA MET A 113 -4.75 16.68 -13.70
C MET A 113 -5.94 16.29 -12.83
N GLN A 114 -6.18 14.99 -12.68
CA GLN A 114 -7.23 14.47 -11.80
C GLN A 114 -6.96 14.84 -10.34
N LEU A 115 -5.73 14.64 -9.87
CA LEU A 115 -5.29 15.04 -8.53
C LEU A 115 -5.51 16.53 -8.29
N TYR A 116 -5.06 17.37 -9.23
CA TYR A 116 -5.22 18.82 -9.13
C TYR A 116 -6.69 19.24 -9.14
N SER A 117 -7.53 18.59 -9.96
CA SER A 117 -8.97 18.87 -10.02
C SER A 117 -9.67 18.56 -8.69
N ILE A 118 -9.32 17.45 -8.04
CA ILE A 118 -9.84 17.11 -6.70
C ILE A 118 -9.45 18.20 -5.71
N LEU A 119 -8.17 18.57 -5.65
CA LEU A 119 -7.66 19.60 -4.75
C LEU A 119 -8.31 20.98 -4.98
N ARG A 120 -8.61 21.33 -6.24
CA ARG A 120 -9.26 22.59 -6.61
C ARG A 120 -10.73 22.65 -6.19
N SER A 121 -11.39 21.49 -6.10
CA SER A 121 -12.78 21.41 -5.64
C SER A 121 -12.93 21.60 -4.13
N GLU A 122 -11.83 21.47 -3.39
CA GLU A 122 -11.77 21.69 -1.95
C GLU A 122 -11.36 23.14 -1.60
N GLN A 123 -11.68 23.59 -0.39
CA GLN A 123 -11.33 24.96 0.03
C GLN A 123 -9.82 25.13 0.27
N GLY A 124 -9.29 26.32 -0.05
CA GLY A 124 -7.90 26.70 0.20
C GLY A 124 -7.02 26.76 -1.06
N ASP A 125 -5.70 26.82 -0.87
CA ASP A 125 -4.73 26.88 -1.95
C ASP A 125 -4.40 25.47 -2.48
N ALA A 126 -5.05 25.10 -3.59
CA ALA A 126 -4.84 23.83 -4.27
C ALA A 126 -3.39 23.62 -4.72
N PHE A 127 -2.69 24.67 -5.14
CA PHE A 127 -1.31 24.57 -5.64
C PHE A 127 -0.33 24.25 -4.51
N SER A 128 -0.45 24.95 -3.38
CA SER A 128 0.37 24.66 -2.19
C SER A 128 0.14 23.23 -1.68
N ARG A 129 -1.11 22.76 -1.68
CA ARG A 129 -1.47 21.39 -1.26
C ARG A 129 -0.94 20.34 -2.23
N TYR A 130 -1.04 20.58 -3.54
CA TYR A 130 -0.48 19.73 -4.58
C TYR A 130 1.03 19.53 -4.38
N ASN A 131 1.77 20.64 -4.23
CA ASN A 131 3.22 20.59 -4.01
C ASN A 131 3.61 19.94 -2.68
N ALA A 132 2.76 20.03 -1.65
CA ALA A 132 2.98 19.33 -0.39
C ALA A 132 2.81 17.81 -0.57
N LEU A 133 1.78 17.36 -1.30
CA LEU A 133 1.57 15.93 -1.59
C LEU A 133 2.70 15.35 -2.45
N LEU A 134 3.13 16.06 -3.49
CA LEU A 134 4.26 15.61 -4.32
C LEU A 134 5.55 15.48 -3.52
N ARG A 135 5.87 16.44 -2.64
CA ARG A 135 7.06 16.35 -1.79
C ARG A 135 7.02 15.14 -0.86
N ARG A 136 5.85 14.83 -0.30
CA ARG A 136 5.66 13.63 0.54
C ARG A 136 5.83 12.34 -0.28
N LEU A 137 5.24 12.28 -1.47
CA LEU A 137 5.40 11.16 -2.39
C LEU A 137 6.88 10.94 -2.76
N ILE A 138 7.58 12.00 -3.14
CA ILE A 138 9.01 11.93 -3.48
C ILE A 138 9.84 11.47 -2.26
N SER A 139 9.53 11.98 -1.06
CA SER A 139 10.20 11.53 0.17
C SER A 139 9.96 10.06 0.45
N PHE A 140 8.74 9.57 0.20
CA PHE A 140 8.42 8.15 0.32
C PHE A 140 9.22 7.31 -0.68
N GLU A 141 9.18 7.68 -1.96
CA GLU A 141 9.90 6.98 -3.05
C GLU A 141 11.39 6.86 -2.73
N GLN A 142 12.03 7.93 -2.27
CA GLN A 142 13.45 7.92 -1.90
C GLN A 142 13.75 6.99 -0.72
N SER A 143 12.89 6.98 0.31
CA SER A 143 13.07 6.10 1.46
C SER A 143 12.84 4.64 1.09
N LEU A 144 11.86 4.37 0.23
CA LEU A 144 11.58 3.04 -0.29
C LEU A 144 12.75 2.51 -1.14
N GLU A 145 13.29 3.33 -2.05
CA GLU A 145 14.47 2.98 -2.85
C GLU A 145 15.67 2.63 -1.96
N LYS A 146 15.95 3.45 -0.93
CA LYS A 146 17.05 3.19 0.03
C LYS A 146 16.87 1.89 0.79
N GLN A 147 15.65 1.59 1.23
CA GLN A 147 15.36 0.34 1.95
C GLN A 147 15.62 -0.88 1.06
N SER A 148 15.14 -0.84 -0.18
CA SER A 148 15.34 -1.92 -1.16
C SER A 148 16.81 -2.16 -1.50
N THR A 149 17.62 -1.10 -1.65
CA THR A 149 19.07 -1.23 -1.83
C THR A 149 19.73 -1.87 -0.60
N SER A 150 19.37 -1.43 0.61
CA SER A 150 19.95 -2.00 1.85
C SER A 150 19.64 -3.48 2.04
N ASP A 151 18.44 -3.93 1.66
CA ASP A 151 18.04 -5.33 1.75
C ASP A 151 18.74 -6.18 0.66
N GLN A 152 18.98 -5.63 -0.52
CA GLN A 152 19.78 -6.30 -1.56
C GLN A 152 21.25 -6.46 -1.16
N GLU A 153 21.86 -5.43 -0.57
CA GLU A 153 23.25 -5.47 -0.08
C GLU A 153 23.43 -6.48 1.05
N ARG A 154 22.49 -6.53 1.99
CA ARG A 154 22.48 -7.53 3.08
C ARG A 154 22.38 -8.96 2.55
N HIS A 155 21.55 -9.19 1.53
CA HIS A 155 21.42 -10.50 0.91
C HIS A 155 22.72 -10.91 0.17
N HIS A 156 23.39 -9.97 -0.51
CA HIS A 156 24.63 -10.24 -1.23
C HIS A 156 25.81 -10.62 -0.32
N LEU A 157 25.86 -10.07 0.89
CA LEU A 157 26.89 -10.40 1.89
C LEU A 157 26.72 -11.80 2.50
N LEU A 158 25.49 -12.30 2.61
CA LEU A 158 25.20 -13.62 3.21
C LEU A 158 25.40 -14.81 2.25
N VAL A 159 25.48 -14.58 0.93
CA VAL A 159 25.63 -15.64 -0.09
C VAL A 159 27.10 -15.80 -0.53
N ARG A 160 28.01 -15.00 0.02
CA ARG A 160 29.45 -15.02 -0.29
C ARG A 160 30.31 -15.78 0.72
N GLU A 161 29.71 -16.46 1.67
CA GLU A 161 30.37 -17.42 2.59
C GLU A 161 30.08 -18.86 2.18
#